data_AF-A0A7V0I9C0-F1
#
_entry.id   AF-A0A7V0I9C0-F1
#
_cell.length_a   1.000
_cell.length_b   1.000
_cell.length_c   1.000
_cell.angle_alpha   90.00
_cell.angle_beta   90.00
_cell.angle_gamma   90.00
#
_symmetry.space_group_name_H-M   'P 1'
#
loop_
_entity.id
_entity.type
_entity.pdbx_description
1 polymer ?
#
loop_
_entity_poly.entity_id
_entity_poly.type
_entity_poly.pdbx_seq_one_letter_code
_entity_poly.pdbx_strand_id
1 'polypeptide(L)'
;LEEQKRYRFGMAGPAGYRKAVRLMELAGRLRLPLVSLVDTPGAYPGVEAESHNIAGTIAQCLQTMLGLPVPTVAVIVGEGGSGGAVAIACADRVLMLEYAIYSVISPEGAAAILWKDQKAVPKAAEALGLSAPKLKELGVIDEVLPEPLGGAHSDPQATAATIRAALEKHLAELSSLPLDKLLQLRYKRYRDAGSYRELEGRP
;
A
#
# COMPACT_ATOMS: atom_id res chain seq x y z
N LEU A 1 -14.78 0.26 -19.86
CA LEU A 1 -15.82 -0.25 -18.93
C LEU A 1 -15.88 -1.78 -18.88
N GLU A 2 -15.93 -2.50 -20.01
CA GLU A 2 -15.96 -3.97 -20.01
C GLU A 2 -14.72 -4.59 -19.36
N GLU A 3 -13.53 -4.07 -19.67
CA GLU A 3 -12.29 -4.48 -19.02
C GLU A 3 -12.31 -4.22 -17.50
N GLN A 4 -12.73 -3.03 -17.08
CA GLN A 4 -12.83 -2.67 -15.67
C GLN A 4 -13.76 -3.62 -14.91
N LYS A 5 -14.95 -3.93 -15.46
CA LYS A 5 -15.87 -4.92 -14.86
C LYS A 5 -15.24 -6.31 -14.78
N ARG A 6 -14.55 -6.76 -15.84
CA ARG A 6 -13.85 -8.04 -15.87
C ARG A 6 -12.83 -8.16 -14.75
N TYR A 7 -12.13 -7.07 -14.43
CA TYR A 7 -11.12 -7.02 -13.36
C TYR A 7 -11.63 -6.42 -12.05
N ARG A 8 -12.96 -6.31 -11.86
CA ARG A 8 -13.59 -5.75 -10.66
C ARG A 8 -13.00 -4.38 -10.27
N PHE A 9 -12.65 -3.54 -11.25
CA PHE A 9 -12.03 -2.23 -11.04
C PHE A 9 -10.76 -2.27 -10.17
N GLY A 10 -9.98 -3.36 -10.25
CA GLY A 10 -8.79 -3.54 -9.42
C GLY A 10 -9.07 -4.04 -8.00
N MET A 11 -10.34 -4.33 -7.66
CA MET A 11 -10.69 -4.90 -6.35
C MET A 11 -10.44 -6.41 -6.32
N ALA A 12 -9.33 -6.81 -5.71
CA ALA A 12 -8.99 -8.21 -5.56
C ALA A 12 -9.94 -8.91 -4.56
N GLY A 13 -10.37 -10.12 -4.90
CA GLY A 13 -11.01 -11.06 -3.97
C GLY A 13 -9.98 -12.00 -3.31
N PRO A 14 -10.44 -12.96 -2.48
CA PRO A 14 -9.57 -13.87 -1.74
C PRO A 14 -8.59 -14.65 -2.63
N ALA A 15 -9.02 -15.11 -3.80
CA ALA A 15 -8.13 -15.81 -4.74
C ALA A 15 -6.97 -14.93 -5.22
N GLY A 16 -7.17 -13.62 -5.38
CA GLY A 16 -6.14 -12.67 -5.75
C GLY A 16 -5.07 -12.53 -4.67
N TYR A 17 -5.49 -12.40 -3.41
CA TYR A 17 -4.58 -12.34 -2.27
C TYR A 17 -3.85 -13.66 -2.03
N ARG A 18 -4.50 -14.83 -2.18
CA ARG A 18 -3.79 -16.13 -2.13
C ARG A 18 -2.75 -16.27 -3.24
N LYS A 19 -3.04 -15.76 -4.44
CA LYS A 19 -2.06 -15.67 -5.53
C LYS A 19 -0.89 -14.78 -5.12
N ALA A 20 -1.15 -13.64 -4.47
CA ALA A 20 -0.10 -12.75 -3.98
C ALA A 20 0.80 -13.46 -2.95
N VAL A 21 0.23 -14.12 -1.93
CA VAL A 21 0.99 -14.94 -0.96
C VAL A 21 1.89 -15.95 -1.65
N ARG A 22 1.36 -16.72 -2.61
CA ARG A 22 2.13 -17.72 -3.35
C ARG A 22 3.32 -17.09 -4.12
N LEU A 23 3.14 -15.90 -4.69
CA LEU A 23 4.21 -15.19 -5.40
C LEU A 23 5.24 -14.61 -4.43
N MET A 24 4.81 -14.10 -3.27
CA MET A 24 5.72 -13.66 -2.20
C MET A 24 6.60 -14.82 -1.73
N GLU A 25 5.99 -15.97 -1.39
CA GLU A 25 6.73 -17.17 -0.96
C GLU A 25 7.70 -17.66 -2.05
N LEU A 26 7.30 -17.61 -3.31
CA LEU A 26 8.17 -17.95 -4.42
C LEU A 26 9.37 -17.00 -4.51
N ALA A 27 9.16 -15.68 -4.38
CA ALA A 27 10.24 -14.70 -4.35
C ALA A 27 11.22 -14.98 -3.19
N GLY A 28 10.69 -15.28 -1.98
CA GLY A 28 11.50 -15.67 -0.83
C GLY A 28 12.33 -16.94 -1.08
N ARG A 29 11.75 -17.98 -1.69
CA ARG A 29 12.44 -19.23 -2.03
C ARG A 29 13.53 -19.03 -3.09
N LEU A 30 13.27 -18.19 -4.08
CA LEU A 30 14.21 -17.87 -5.15
C LEU A 30 15.21 -16.78 -4.77
N ARG A 31 15.07 -16.18 -3.58
CA ARG A 31 15.87 -15.05 -3.10
C ARG A 31 15.86 -13.86 -4.07
N LEU A 32 14.71 -13.62 -4.68
CA LEU A 32 14.51 -12.50 -5.59
C LEU A 32 13.83 -11.34 -4.85
N PRO A 33 14.29 -10.09 -5.02
CA PRO A 33 13.56 -8.95 -4.53
C PRO A 33 12.12 -8.91 -5.07
N LEU A 34 11.19 -8.41 -4.26
CA LEU A 34 9.78 -8.31 -4.62
C LEU A 34 9.39 -6.84 -4.78
N VAL A 35 8.78 -6.51 -5.92
CA VAL A 35 8.16 -5.21 -6.15
C VAL A 35 6.65 -5.38 -6.28
N SER A 36 5.88 -4.56 -5.57
CA SER A 36 4.43 -4.47 -5.71
C SER A 36 4.02 -3.11 -6.27
N LEU A 37 3.11 -3.13 -7.25
CA LEU A 37 2.44 -1.94 -7.76
C LEU A 37 1.01 -1.96 -7.22
N VAL A 38 0.65 -0.91 -6.49
CA VAL A 38 -0.62 -0.82 -5.77
C VAL A 38 -1.51 0.21 -6.44
N ASP A 39 -2.63 -0.28 -6.96
CA ASP A 39 -3.70 0.50 -7.55
C ASP A 39 -5.02 -0.24 -7.34
N THR A 40 -5.71 0.09 -6.25
CA THR A 40 -6.96 -0.53 -5.87
C THR A 40 -7.79 0.41 -4.99
N PRO A 41 -9.10 0.55 -5.23
CA PRO A 41 -9.98 1.28 -4.32
C PRO A 41 -10.25 0.48 -3.03
N GLY A 42 -9.88 -0.80 -3.00
CA GLY A 42 -10.01 -1.68 -1.84
C GLY A 42 -10.21 -3.14 -2.22
N ALA A 43 -10.30 -3.99 -1.21
CA ALA A 43 -10.63 -5.39 -1.42
C ALA A 43 -12.11 -5.54 -1.85
N TYR A 44 -12.42 -6.53 -2.68
CA TYR A 44 -13.78 -6.67 -3.24
C TYR A 44 -14.82 -6.98 -2.14
N PRO A 45 -15.80 -6.08 -1.87
CA PRO A 45 -16.73 -6.20 -0.75
C PRO A 45 -17.96 -7.04 -1.13
N GLY A 46 -17.75 -8.26 -1.61
CA GLY A 46 -18.82 -9.16 -2.06
C GLY A 46 -19.09 -10.30 -1.10
N VAL A 47 -20.33 -10.81 -1.09
CA VAL A 47 -20.74 -11.98 -0.28
C VAL A 47 -19.85 -13.21 -0.55
N GLU A 48 -19.49 -13.43 -1.82
CA GLU A 48 -18.55 -14.49 -2.21
C GLU A 48 -17.16 -14.26 -1.58
N ALA A 49 -16.69 -13.01 -1.47
CA ALA A 49 -15.39 -12.74 -0.89
C ALA A 49 -15.38 -13.00 0.63
N GLU A 50 -16.46 -12.62 1.31
CA GLU A 50 -16.66 -12.92 2.74
C GLU A 50 -16.75 -14.43 3.00
N SER A 51 -17.52 -15.17 2.21
CA SER A 51 -17.65 -16.63 2.37
C SER A 51 -16.33 -17.37 2.13
N HIS A 52 -15.39 -16.76 1.42
CA HIS A 52 -14.04 -17.27 1.19
C HIS A 52 -12.97 -16.62 2.09
N ASN A 53 -13.37 -15.96 3.19
CA ASN A 53 -12.50 -15.39 4.21
C ASN A 53 -11.50 -14.36 3.66
N ILE A 54 -12.01 -13.28 3.07
CA ILE A 54 -11.16 -12.19 2.57
C ILE A 54 -10.30 -11.57 3.66
N ALA A 55 -10.86 -11.35 4.86
CA ALA A 55 -10.13 -10.77 5.99
C ALA A 55 -8.93 -11.64 6.40
N GLY A 56 -9.13 -12.95 6.58
CA GLY A 56 -8.04 -13.88 6.88
C GLY A 56 -7.01 -13.98 5.76
N THR A 57 -7.42 -13.84 4.50
CA THR A 57 -6.49 -13.86 3.37
C THR A 57 -5.64 -12.58 3.31
N ILE A 58 -6.22 -11.41 3.61
CA ILE A 58 -5.47 -10.15 3.76
C ILE A 58 -4.48 -10.28 4.93
N ALA A 59 -4.92 -10.78 6.08
CA ALA A 59 -4.05 -11.02 7.24
C ALA A 59 -2.88 -11.96 6.89
N GLN A 60 -3.13 -13.01 6.09
CA GLN A 60 -2.07 -13.90 5.61
C GLN A 60 -1.06 -13.16 4.72
N CYS A 61 -1.53 -12.27 3.82
CA CYS A 61 -0.61 -11.46 3.00
C CYS A 61 0.30 -10.60 3.87
N LEU A 62 -0.26 -9.94 4.89
CA LEU A 62 0.52 -9.12 5.82
C LEU A 62 1.57 -9.95 6.56
N GLN A 63 1.17 -11.10 7.10
CA GLN A 63 2.09 -12.00 7.79
C GLN A 63 3.22 -12.46 6.86
N THR A 64 2.89 -12.90 5.64
CA THR A 64 3.86 -13.39 4.66
C THR A 64 4.81 -12.28 4.22
N MET A 65 4.29 -11.08 3.92
CA MET A 65 5.08 -9.95 3.45
C MET A 65 6.04 -9.45 4.55
N LEU A 66 5.55 -9.30 5.79
CA LEU A 66 6.39 -8.86 6.91
C LEU A 66 7.50 -9.86 7.24
N GLY A 67 7.25 -11.16 7.07
CA GLY A 67 8.25 -12.21 7.30
C GLY A 67 9.17 -12.52 6.10
N LEU A 68 9.02 -11.82 4.97
CA LEU A 68 9.63 -12.26 3.72
C LEU A 68 11.18 -12.07 3.71
N PRO A 69 12.00 -13.12 3.46
CA PRO A 69 13.45 -13.03 3.62
C PRO A 69 14.18 -12.46 2.38
N VAL A 70 13.60 -11.43 1.75
CA VAL A 70 14.16 -10.70 0.59
C VAL A 70 13.78 -9.23 0.68
N PRO A 71 14.50 -8.33 -0.02
CA PRO A 71 14.11 -6.93 -0.16
C PRO A 71 12.74 -6.77 -0.81
N THR A 72 11.93 -5.85 -0.28
CA THR A 72 10.57 -5.56 -0.75
C THR A 72 10.39 -4.06 -0.96
N VAL A 73 9.83 -3.66 -2.09
CA VAL A 73 9.47 -2.27 -2.37
C VAL A 73 8.04 -2.21 -2.91
N ALA A 74 7.18 -1.43 -2.27
CA ALA A 74 5.83 -1.15 -2.75
C ALA A 74 5.79 0.23 -3.41
N VAL A 75 5.08 0.36 -4.52
CA VAL A 75 4.81 1.64 -5.19
C VAL A 75 3.31 1.83 -5.31
N ILE A 76 2.76 2.84 -4.66
CA ILE A 76 1.36 3.25 -4.86
C ILE A 76 1.31 4.10 -6.14
N VAL A 77 0.71 3.54 -7.19
CA VAL A 77 0.68 4.16 -8.54
C VAL A 77 -0.68 4.77 -8.90
N GLY A 78 -1.69 4.53 -8.07
CA GLY A 78 -3.03 5.10 -8.22
C GLY A 78 -3.70 5.16 -6.86
N GLU A 79 -4.70 4.32 -6.63
CA GLU A 79 -5.38 4.25 -5.33
C GLU A 79 -4.76 3.22 -4.38
N GLY A 80 -4.54 3.62 -3.13
CA GLY A 80 -4.16 2.79 -1.99
C GLY A 80 -5.36 2.58 -1.06
N GLY A 81 -6.32 1.75 -1.46
CA GLY A 81 -7.54 1.51 -0.71
C GLY A 81 -7.40 0.53 0.46
N SER A 82 -7.35 1.05 1.68
CA SER A 82 -7.58 0.32 2.95
C SER A 82 -6.78 -1.00 3.06
N GLY A 83 -7.36 -2.00 3.72
CA GLY A 83 -6.76 -3.34 3.88
C GLY A 83 -6.41 -4.03 2.57
N GLY A 84 -7.09 -3.69 1.47
CA GLY A 84 -6.80 -4.29 0.17
C GLY A 84 -5.46 -3.85 -0.42
N ALA A 85 -5.14 -2.56 -0.29
CA ALA A 85 -3.83 -2.03 -0.63
C ALA A 85 -2.75 -2.51 0.35
N VAL A 86 -3.03 -2.40 1.65
CA VAL A 86 -2.09 -2.75 2.74
C VAL A 86 -1.60 -4.20 2.61
N ALA A 87 -2.46 -5.13 2.16
CA ALA A 87 -2.11 -6.53 1.91
C ALA A 87 -0.85 -6.72 1.05
N ILE A 88 -0.58 -5.83 0.10
CA ILE A 88 0.59 -5.92 -0.79
C ILE A 88 1.52 -4.70 -0.70
N ALA A 89 1.22 -3.73 0.17
CA ALA A 89 2.01 -2.51 0.35
C ALA A 89 2.93 -2.55 1.57
N CYS A 90 2.80 -3.55 2.46
CA CYS A 90 3.64 -3.70 3.66
C CYS A 90 5.09 -4.13 3.34
N ALA A 91 5.90 -3.23 2.80
CA ALA A 91 7.26 -3.48 2.33
C ALA A 91 8.36 -2.77 3.15
N ASP A 92 9.64 -3.06 2.84
CA ASP A 92 10.80 -2.38 3.44
C ASP A 92 10.84 -0.89 3.08
N ARG A 93 10.36 -0.57 1.87
CA ARG A 93 10.15 0.78 1.36
C ARG A 93 8.78 0.88 0.70
N VAL A 94 8.09 1.97 0.97
CA VAL A 94 6.82 2.32 0.35
C VAL A 94 7.02 3.64 -0.37
N LEU A 95 6.89 3.62 -1.69
CA LEU A 95 6.99 4.77 -2.58
C LEU A 95 5.58 5.11 -3.07
N MET A 96 5.37 6.35 -3.49
CA MET A 96 4.05 6.81 -3.90
C MET A 96 4.18 7.88 -4.97
N LEU A 97 3.45 7.74 -6.07
CA LEU A 97 3.34 8.82 -7.06
C LEU A 97 2.68 10.06 -6.41
N GLU A 98 3.05 11.26 -6.88
CA GLU A 98 2.67 12.52 -6.20
C GLU A 98 1.16 12.76 -6.11
N TYR A 99 0.39 12.31 -7.10
CA TYR A 99 -1.07 12.42 -7.17
C TYR A 99 -1.79 11.11 -6.81
N ALA A 100 -1.07 10.05 -6.47
CA ALA A 100 -1.67 8.87 -5.87
C ALA A 100 -2.29 9.18 -4.50
N ILE A 101 -3.15 8.29 -4.02
CA ILE A 101 -3.78 8.41 -2.70
C ILE A 101 -3.59 7.12 -1.89
N TYR A 102 -3.54 7.23 -0.57
CA TYR A 102 -3.49 6.05 0.31
C TYR A 102 -4.27 6.35 1.60
N SER A 103 -5.32 5.58 1.88
CA SER A 103 -6.22 5.85 3.01
C SER A 103 -6.81 4.57 3.61
N VAL A 104 -7.17 4.64 4.89
CA VAL A 104 -7.86 3.55 5.63
C VAL A 104 -9.31 3.35 5.19
N ILE A 105 -9.94 4.40 4.67
CA ILE A 105 -11.32 4.42 4.18
C ILE A 105 -11.42 5.41 3.02
N SER A 106 -12.34 5.19 2.08
CA SER A 106 -12.58 6.18 1.04
C SER A 106 -13.11 7.50 1.63
N PRO A 107 -12.80 8.66 1.03
CA PRO A 107 -13.35 9.94 1.45
C PRO A 107 -14.89 9.95 1.51
N GLU A 108 -15.56 9.28 0.58
CA GLU A 108 -17.02 9.12 0.52
C GLU A 108 -17.55 8.33 1.71
N GLY A 109 -16.85 7.26 2.09
CA GLY A 109 -17.18 6.47 3.28
C GLY A 109 -17.02 7.26 4.56
N ALA A 110 -15.91 7.99 4.70
CA ALA A 110 -15.68 8.87 5.84
C ALA A 110 -16.71 10.01 5.93
N ALA A 111 -17.04 10.65 4.80
CA ALA A 111 -18.06 11.69 4.73
C ALA A 111 -19.44 11.17 5.18
N ALA A 112 -19.84 9.99 4.72
CA ALA A 112 -21.09 9.35 5.11
C ALA A 112 -21.15 9.01 6.62
N ILE A 113 -20.05 8.55 7.21
CA ILE A 113 -20.02 8.09 8.60
C ILE A 113 -19.88 9.26 9.58
N LEU A 114 -18.90 10.14 9.36
CA LEU A 114 -18.53 11.19 10.31
C LEU A 114 -19.39 12.45 10.17
N TRP A 115 -19.76 12.81 8.94
CA TRP A 115 -20.55 14.02 8.66
C TRP A 115 -21.98 13.74 8.23
N LYS A 116 -22.32 12.49 7.85
CA LYS A 116 -23.64 12.11 7.32
C LYS A 116 -24.05 12.95 6.10
N ASP A 117 -23.08 13.46 5.34
CA ASP A 117 -23.30 14.33 4.17
C ASP A 117 -22.21 14.09 3.12
N GLN A 118 -22.62 13.74 1.90
CA GLN A 118 -21.70 13.54 0.76
C GLN A 118 -21.05 14.83 0.27
N LYS A 119 -21.62 16.00 0.58
CA LYS A 119 -20.95 17.28 0.30
C LYS A 119 -19.69 17.48 1.15
N ALA A 120 -19.51 16.70 2.21
CA ALA A 120 -18.33 16.74 3.07
C ALA A 120 -17.13 15.94 2.52
N VAL A 121 -17.22 15.31 1.34
CA VAL A 121 -16.11 14.54 0.74
C VAL A 121 -14.79 15.30 0.68
N PRO A 122 -14.72 16.57 0.20
CA PRO A 122 -13.46 17.31 0.19
C PRO A 122 -12.87 17.50 1.60
N LYS A 123 -13.74 17.78 2.58
CA LYS A 123 -13.35 17.91 3.99
C LYS A 123 -12.86 16.60 4.59
N ALA A 124 -13.50 15.48 4.22
CA ALA A 124 -13.11 14.15 4.66
C ALA A 124 -11.74 13.76 4.07
N ALA A 125 -11.51 14.03 2.78
CA ALA A 125 -10.24 13.77 2.11
C ALA A 125 -9.08 14.54 2.78
N GLU A 126 -9.30 15.82 3.09
CA GLU A 126 -8.32 16.66 3.82
C GLU A 126 -8.05 16.10 5.23
N ALA A 127 -9.10 15.78 5.99
CA ALA A 127 -8.98 15.26 7.35
C ALA A 127 -8.28 13.89 7.42
N LEU A 128 -8.42 13.06 6.39
CA LEU A 128 -7.76 11.76 6.30
C LEU A 128 -6.26 11.87 6.01
N GLY A 129 -5.78 12.99 5.44
CA GLY A 129 -4.36 13.18 5.15
C GLY A 129 -3.80 12.20 4.10
N LEU A 130 -4.62 11.84 3.11
CA LEU A 130 -4.38 10.74 2.16
C LEU A 130 -3.37 11.02 1.03
N SER A 131 -2.82 12.25 0.95
CA SER A 131 -1.92 12.67 -0.12
C SER A 131 -0.48 12.23 0.13
N ALA A 132 0.28 12.02 -0.95
CA ALA A 132 1.68 11.57 -0.86
C ALA A 132 2.56 12.47 0.03
N PRO A 133 2.52 13.82 -0.08
CA PRO A 133 3.31 14.69 0.80
C PRO A 133 2.94 14.53 2.28
N LYS A 134 1.64 14.42 2.60
CA LYS A 134 1.19 14.29 3.98
C LYS A 134 1.59 12.95 4.58
N LEU A 135 1.46 11.87 3.81
CA LEU A 135 1.87 10.54 4.25
C LEU A 135 3.38 10.40 4.42
N LYS A 136 4.17 11.16 3.66
CA LYS A 136 5.62 11.25 3.87
C LYS A 136 5.96 11.99 5.16
N GLU A 137 5.28 13.10 5.45
CA GLU A 137 5.42 13.82 6.73
C GLU A 137 5.10 12.92 7.94
N LEU A 138 4.07 12.07 7.82
CA LEU A 138 3.66 11.10 8.84
C LEU A 138 4.56 9.86 8.92
N GLY A 139 5.55 9.71 8.03
CA GLY A 139 6.44 8.54 7.98
C GLY A 139 5.78 7.24 7.50
N VAL A 140 4.61 7.34 6.85
CA VAL A 140 3.90 6.17 6.29
C VAL A 140 4.57 5.68 5.00
N ILE A 141 5.04 6.63 4.18
CA ILE A 141 5.80 6.38 2.95
C ILE A 141 7.21 6.97 3.03
N ASP A 142 8.13 6.45 2.22
CA ASP A 142 9.55 6.84 2.21
C ASP A 142 9.86 7.90 1.15
N GLU A 143 9.24 7.80 -0.02
CA GLU A 143 9.51 8.67 -1.16
C GLU A 143 8.24 9.04 -1.92
N VAL A 144 8.12 10.33 -2.22
CA VAL A 144 7.13 10.84 -3.17
C VAL A 144 7.82 10.91 -4.53
N LEU A 145 7.23 10.27 -5.52
CA LEU A 145 7.75 10.20 -6.88
C LEU A 145 7.03 11.26 -7.73
N PRO A 146 7.76 12.22 -8.32
CA PRO A 146 7.14 13.27 -9.13
C PRO A 146 6.51 12.67 -10.39
N GLU A 147 5.36 13.20 -10.79
CA GLU A 147 4.72 12.87 -12.05
C GLU A 147 5.03 13.97 -13.09
N PRO A 148 4.86 13.68 -14.38
CA PRO A 148 4.95 14.70 -15.43
C PRO A 148 3.92 15.81 -15.23
N LEU A 149 4.14 16.96 -15.88
CA LEU A 149 3.16 18.04 -15.89
C LEU A 149 1.80 17.51 -16.40
N GLY A 150 0.76 17.69 -15.58
CA GLY A 150 -0.59 17.14 -15.86
C GLY A 150 -0.84 15.74 -15.31
N GLY A 151 0.13 15.10 -14.65
CA GLY A 151 0.02 13.78 -14.01
C GLY A 151 0.55 12.63 -14.86
N ALA A 152 0.63 11.43 -14.28
CA ALA A 152 1.28 10.24 -14.84
C ALA A 152 0.77 9.82 -16.22
N HIS A 153 -0.50 10.10 -16.49
CA HIS A 153 -1.16 9.78 -17.75
C HIS A 153 -0.71 10.69 -18.91
N SER A 154 -0.13 11.87 -18.64
CA SER A 154 0.33 12.78 -19.69
C SER A 154 1.64 12.30 -20.34
N ASP A 155 2.49 11.60 -19.59
CA ASP A 155 3.67 10.90 -20.11
C ASP A 155 3.95 9.60 -19.31
N PRO A 156 3.35 8.47 -19.73
CA PRO A 156 3.56 7.19 -19.05
C PRO A 156 5.01 6.67 -19.13
N GLN A 157 5.77 7.05 -20.16
CA GLN A 157 7.16 6.61 -20.31
C GLN A 157 8.06 7.35 -19.31
N ALA A 158 7.88 8.66 -19.17
CA ALA A 158 8.56 9.44 -18.14
C ALA A 158 8.20 8.95 -16.73
N THR A 159 6.91 8.66 -16.48
CA THR A 159 6.46 8.09 -15.19
C THR A 159 7.13 6.75 -14.90
N ALA A 160 7.18 5.85 -15.89
CA ALA A 160 7.85 4.55 -15.74
C ALA A 160 9.36 4.71 -15.50
N ALA A 161 10.01 5.71 -16.13
CA ALA A 161 11.41 6.03 -15.88
C ALA A 161 11.64 6.54 -14.44
N THR A 162 10.76 7.40 -13.93
CA THR A 162 10.79 7.85 -12.53
C THR A 162 10.67 6.67 -11.57
N ILE A 163 9.68 5.79 -11.78
CA ILE A 163 9.49 4.60 -10.94
C ILE A 163 10.73 3.69 -11.01
N ARG A 164 11.26 3.42 -12.22
CA ARG A 164 12.46 2.61 -12.41
C ARG A 164 13.64 3.16 -11.60
N ALA A 165 13.94 4.45 -11.75
CA ALA A 165 15.09 5.07 -11.06
C ALA A 165 14.97 4.93 -9.54
N ALA A 166 13.77 5.14 -8.99
CA ALA A 166 13.52 4.97 -7.57
C ALA A 166 13.64 3.50 -7.12
N LEU A 167 13.10 2.56 -7.91
CA LEU A 167 13.24 1.13 -7.63
C LEU A 167 14.70 0.69 -7.64
N GLU A 168 15.49 1.11 -8.63
CA GLU A 168 16.92 0.77 -8.73
C GLU A 168 17.70 1.27 -7.51
N LYS A 169 17.46 2.52 -7.09
CA LYS A 169 18.04 3.11 -5.87
C LYS A 169 17.67 2.30 -4.62
N HIS A 170 16.38 2.14 -4.33
CA HIS A 170 15.92 1.50 -3.09
C HIS A 170 16.28 0.02 -3.05
N LEU A 171 16.18 -0.70 -4.17
CA LEU A 171 16.57 -2.10 -4.22
C LEU A 171 18.07 -2.27 -4.03
N ALA A 172 18.92 -1.43 -4.62
CA ALA A 172 20.36 -1.47 -4.39
C ALA A 172 20.72 -1.25 -2.91
N GLU A 173 20.11 -0.24 -2.28
CA GLU A 173 20.29 0.02 -0.85
C GLU A 173 19.87 -1.17 0.01
N LEU A 174 18.67 -1.70 -0.20
CA LEU A 174 18.14 -2.82 0.59
C LEU A 174 18.89 -4.13 0.35
N SER A 175 19.29 -4.41 -0.88
CA SER A 175 20.06 -5.61 -1.25
C SER A 175 21.48 -5.60 -0.67
N SER A 176 22.01 -4.44 -0.29
CA SER A 176 23.32 -4.35 0.39
C SER A 176 23.26 -4.72 1.88
N LEU A 177 22.06 -4.82 2.46
CA LEU A 177 21.89 -5.10 3.88
C LEU A 177 22.01 -6.61 4.17
N PRO A 178 22.67 -6.99 5.28
CA PRO A 178 22.52 -8.32 5.85
C PRO A 178 21.05 -8.65 6.12
N LEU A 179 20.65 -9.91 5.89
CA LEU A 179 19.26 -10.34 5.99
C LEU A 179 18.63 -10.09 7.37
N ASP A 180 19.39 -10.36 8.43
CA ASP A 180 18.99 -10.08 9.81
C ASP A 180 18.70 -8.60 10.02
N LYS A 181 19.56 -7.73 9.47
CA LYS A 181 19.38 -6.28 9.54
C LYS A 181 18.16 -5.83 8.74
N LEU A 182 17.95 -6.36 7.54
CA LEU A 182 16.78 -6.08 6.70
C LEU A 182 15.48 -6.39 7.47
N LEU A 183 15.37 -7.61 8.02
CA LEU A 183 14.19 -8.04 8.78
C LEU A 183 13.96 -7.21 10.05
N GLN A 184 15.04 -6.86 10.77
CA GLN A 184 14.93 -5.99 11.94
C GLN A 184 14.42 -4.59 11.59
N LEU A 185 14.92 -4.00 10.50
CA LEU A 185 14.47 -2.69 10.04
C LEU A 185 13.00 -2.72 9.62
N ARG A 186 12.56 -3.76 8.90
CA ARG A 186 11.15 -3.95 8.55
C ARG A 186 10.27 -4.09 9.79
N TYR A 187 10.66 -4.94 10.74
CA TYR A 187 9.93 -5.10 11.99
C TYR A 187 9.79 -3.76 12.72
N LYS A 188 10.89 -3.04 12.88
CA LYS A 188 10.92 -1.75 13.58
C LYS A 188 9.99 -0.73 12.91
N ARG A 189 10.04 -0.62 11.57
CA ARG A 189 9.17 0.27 10.79
C ARG A 189 7.70 0.14 11.19
N TYR A 190 7.20 -1.09 11.23
CA TYR A 190 5.79 -1.35 11.52
C TYR A 190 5.48 -1.39 13.01
N ARG A 191 6.46 -1.74 13.86
CA ARG A 191 6.28 -1.75 15.30
C ARG A 191 6.17 -0.33 15.89
N ASP A 192 6.94 0.60 15.33
CA ASP A 192 7.00 2.00 15.76
C ASP A 192 5.95 2.88 15.05
N ALA A 193 5.14 2.30 14.16
CA ALA A 193 4.12 3.03 13.43
C ALA A 193 3.00 3.51 14.37
N GLY A 194 2.70 4.80 14.31
CA GLY A 194 1.66 5.46 15.12
C GLY A 194 2.24 6.36 16.21
N SER A 195 1.37 7.12 16.85
CA SER A 195 1.75 8.01 17.96
C SER A 195 0.68 7.96 19.03
N TYR A 196 1.11 7.81 20.27
CA TYR A 196 0.24 7.78 21.43
C TYR A 196 0.86 8.61 22.56
N ARG A 197 0.02 9.06 23.48
CA ARG A 197 0.45 9.68 24.73
C ARG A 197 0.06 8.75 25.86
N GLU A 198 1.02 8.34 26.66
CA GLU A 198 0.72 7.63 27.91
C GLU A 198 0.01 8.58 28.86
N LEU A 199 -1.12 8.12 29.40
CA LEU A 199 -1.82 8.85 30.45
C LEU A 199 -1.12 8.51 31.75
N GLU A 200 -0.54 9.51 32.42
CA GLU A 200 0.01 9.31 33.76
C GLU A 200 -1.13 8.89 34.71
N GLY A 201 -1.00 7.70 35.29
CA GLY A 201 -1.83 7.24 36.40
C GLY A 201 -3.16 6.59 36.03
N ARG A 202 -3.12 5.34 35.55
CA ARG A 202 -3.97 4.23 36.04
C ARG A 202 -3.16 2.92 35.92
N PRO A 203 -3.25 2.02 36.92
CA PRO A 203 -2.49 0.76 36.94
C PRO A 203 -2.87 -0.17 35.78
#